data_AF-A0A840HLV8-F1
#
_entry.id   AF-A0A840HLV8-F1
#
_cell.length_a   1.000
_cell.length_b   1.000
_cell.length_c   1.000
_cell.angle_alpha   90.00
_cell.angle_beta   90.00
_cell.angle_gamma   90.00
#
_symmetry.space_group_name_H-M   'P 1'
#
loop_
_entity.id
_entity.type
_entity.pdbx_description
1 polymer ?
#
loop_
_entity_poly.entity_id
_entity_poly.type
_entity_poly.pdbx_seq_one_letter_code
_entity_poly.pdbx_strand_id
1 'polypeptide(L)'
;MTTPALETKYVFTITARIGDVVIAGETGIGVRRIIPIIGGEVTGAISGKVLPFGADFQTIRPNELIDLEAKYAFETDDGAIVYVENKGMRFGPVELLQKLKRGEPVDPKLIYFRTVPKSRPGTTSIAG
;
A
#
# COMPACT_ATOMS: atom_id res chain seq x y z
N MET A 1 33.34 -16.77 -7.34
CA MET A 1 32.24 -15.85 -7.71
C MET A 1 31.89 -15.02 -6.49
N THR A 2 31.81 -13.70 -6.61
CA THR A 2 31.41 -12.78 -5.53
C THR A 2 29.90 -12.53 -5.61
N THR A 3 29.22 -12.56 -4.46
CA THR A 3 27.78 -12.27 -4.37
C THR A 3 27.52 -10.79 -4.72
N PRO A 4 26.58 -10.48 -5.64
CA PRO A 4 26.19 -9.10 -5.93
C PRO A 4 25.61 -8.39 -4.69
N ALA A 5 25.91 -7.11 -4.53
CA ALA A 5 25.34 -6.28 -3.47
C ALA A 5 24.02 -5.62 -3.92
N LEU A 6 23.05 -5.52 -3.01
CA LEU A 6 21.81 -4.77 -3.22
C LEU A 6 21.87 -3.47 -2.41
N GLU A 7 21.70 -2.34 -3.08
CA GLU A 7 21.64 -1.02 -2.46
C GLU A 7 20.23 -0.42 -2.63
N THR A 8 19.78 0.31 -1.62
CA THR A 8 18.48 1.00 -1.64
C THR A 8 18.62 2.39 -1.06
N LYS A 9 17.78 3.32 -1.52
CA LYS A 9 17.71 4.70 -1.02
C LYS A 9 16.26 5.04 -0.73
N TYR A 10 15.99 5.56 0.47
CA TYR A 10 14.68 6.15 0.77
C TYR A 10 14.45 7.39 -0.09
N VAL A 11 13.27 7.49 -0.71
CA VAL A 11 12.92 8.59 -1.62
C VAL A 11 11.78 9.45 -1.08
N PHE A 12 10.66 8.85 -0.71
CA PHE A 12 9.49 9.55 -0.20
C PHE A 12 8.58 8.59 0.57
N THR A 13 7.60 9.15 1.26
CA THR A 13 6.53 8.45 1.96
C THR A 13 5.18 8.82 1.35
N ILE A 14 4.33 7.82 1.14
CA ILE A 14 2.91 8.02 0.80
C ILE A 14 2.09 7.71 2.06
N THR A 15 1.35 8.70 2.56
CA THR A 15 0.37 8.54 3.63
C THR A 15 -1.02 8.50 3.01
N ALA A 16 -1.55 7.30 2.79
CA ALA A 16 -2.91 7.13 2.26
C ALA A 16 -3.93 7.05 3.41
N ARG A 17 -4.94 7.92 3.36
CA ARG A 17 -6.14 7.83 4.22
C ARG A 17 -7.09 6.79 3.63
N ILE A 18 -7.61 5.93 4.49
CA ILE A 18 -8.48 4.81 4.10
C ILE A 18 -9.88 4.99 4.65
N GLY A 19 -10.88 4.52 3.92
CA GLY A 19 -12.27 4.44 4.35
C GLY A 19 -12.62 3.10 5.01
N ASP A 20 -13.92 2.89 5.20
CA ASP A 20 -14.45 1.67 5.81
C ASP A 20 -14.23 0.43 4.94
N VAL A 21 -14.00 -0.70 5.59
CA VAL A 21 -13.78 -1.98 4.93
C VAL A 21 -15.09 -2.51 4.34
N VAL A 22 -15.09 -2.82 3.04
CA VAL A 22 -16.17 -3.54 2.37
C VAL A 22 -15.78 -5.01 2.21
N ILE A 23 -16.56 -5.93 2.77
CA ILE A 23 -16.29 -7.37 2.69
C ILE A 23 -17.11 -7.96 1.53
N ALA A 24 -16.42 -8.54 0.55
CA ALA A 24 -17.08 -9.27 -0.54
C ALA A 24 -17.36 -10.74 -0.15
N GLY A 25 -16.56 -11.30 0.75
CA GLY A 25 -16.75 -12.66 1.29
C GLY A 25 -15.67 -13.64 0.83
N GLU A 26 -15.91 -14.93 1.08
CA GLU A 26 -15.01 -16.02 0.70
C GLU A 26 -14.98 -16.21 -0.82
N THR A 27 -13.78 -16.40 -1.40
CA THR A 27 -13.59 -16.51 -2.86
C THR A 27 -12.92 -17.82 -3.28
N GLY A 28 -12.78 -18.77 -2.35
CA GLY A 28 -12.13 -20.07 -2.57
C GLY A 28 -10.60 -20.01 -2.38
N ILE A 29 -10.01 -18.82 -2.35
CA ILE A 29 -8.59 -18.60 -2.08
C ILE A 29 -8.35 -17.74 -0.83
N GLY A 30 -9.43 -17.40 -0.11
CA GLY A 30 -9.44 -16.48 1.02
C GLY A 30 -10.59 -15.46 0.95
N VAL A 31 -10.73 -14.69 2.02
CA VAL A 31 -11.73 -13.63 2.14
C VAL A 31 -11.29 -12.38 1.37
N ARG A 32 -12.11 -11.97 0.42
CA ARG A 32 -11.95 -10.73 -0.34
C ARG A 32 -12.54 -9.56 0.43
N ARG A 33 -11.75 -8.51 0.61
CA ARG A 33 -12.20 -7.21 1.12
C ARG A 33 -11.61 -6.05 0.32
N ILE A 34 -12.30 -4.93 0.33
CA ILE A 34 -11.97 -3.74 -0.44
C ILE A 34 -11.89 -2.57 0.54
N ILE A 35 -10.77 -1.85 0.53
CA ILE A 35 -10.54 -0.70 1.40
C ILE A 35 -10.42 0.55 0.52
N PRO A 36 -11.43 1.44 0.50
CA PRO A 36 -11.37 2.68 -0.27
C PRO A 36 -10.21 3.56 0.15
N ILE A 37 -9.54 4.18 -0.83
CA ILE A 37 -8.55 5.24 -0.59
C ILE A 37 -9.27 6.57 -0.77
N ILE A 38 -9.27 7.38 0.28
CA ILE A 38 -10.07 8.62 0.37
C ILE A 38 -9.19 9.88 0.32
N GLY A 39 -7.94 9.73 -0.11
CA GLY A 39 -6.95 10.80 -0.25
C GLY A 39 -5.73 10.57 0.64
N GLY A 40 -4.95 11.61 0.88
CA GLY A 40 -3.68 11.49 1.59
C GLY A 40 -2.63 12.44 1.07
N GLU A 41 -1.38 12.20 1.43
CA GLU A 41 -0.24 13.08 1.16
C GLU A 41 0.99 12.28 0.74
N VAL A 42 1.82 12.90 -0.08
CA VAL A 42 3.15 12.41 -0.46
C VAL A 42 4.19 13.40 0.04
N THR A 43 5.21 12.92 0.75
CA THR A 43 6.25 13.78 1.34
C THR A 43 7.64 13.16 1.18
N GLY A 44 8.65 13.98 0.89
CA GLY A 44 10.04 13.55 0.71
C GLY A 44 10.70 14.25 -0.47
N ALA A 45 11.43 13.51 -1.30
CA ALA A 45 12.05 14.03 -2.52
C ALA A 45 11.03 14.59 -3.53
N ILE A 46 9.77 14.13 -3.44
CA ILE A 46 8.61 14.71 -4.11
C ILE A 46 7.54 15.02 -3.06
N SER A 47 6.72 16.04 -3.33
CA SER A 47 5.59 16.43 -2.49
C SER A 47 4.31 16.47 -3.33
N GLY A 48 3.19 16.13 -2.71
CA GLY A 48 1.91 16.06 -3.41
C GLY A 48 0.76 15.51 -2.56
N LYS A 49 -0.37 15.28 -3.21
CA LYS A 49 -1.63 14.82 -2.60
C LYS A 49 -2.12 13.54 -3.26
N VAL A 50 -2.44 12.53 -2.45
CA VAL A 50 -3.17 11.35 -2.94
C VAL A 50 -4.57 11.78 -3.29
N LEU A 51 -5.01 11.42 -4.51
CA LEU A 51 -6.33 11.79 -5.01
C LEU A 51 -7.42 10.95 -4.32
N PRO A 52 -8.65 11.48 -4.14
CA PRO A 52 -9.70 10.86 -3.34
C PRO A 52 -10.44 9.75 -4.11
N PHE A 53 -9.69 8.82 -4.71
CA PHE A 53 -10.23 7.66 -5.41
C PHE A 53 -9.23 6.50 -5.40
N GLY A 54 -9.75 5.32 -5.76
CA GLY A 54 -9.01 4.08 -5.73
C GLY A 54 -9.32 3.25 -4.50
N ALA A 55 -8.67 2.09 -4.41
CA ALA A 55 -8.88 1.16 -3.31
C ALA A 55 -7.71 0.18 -3.20
N ASP A 56 -7.61 -0.46 -2.03
CA ASP A 56 -6.82 -1.67 -1.81
C ASP A 56 -7.74 -2.90 -1.87
N PHE A 57 -7.50 -3.76 -2.85
CA PHE A 57 -8.24 -4.99 -3.10
C PHE A 57 -7.53 -6.16 -2.41
N GLN A 58 -7.79 -6.32 -1.12
CA GLN A 58 -7.07 -7.28 -0.28
C GLN A 58 -7.66 -8.69 -0.36
N THR A 59 -6.81 -9.71 -0.21
CA THR A 59 -7.23 -11.10 0.05
C THR A 59 -6.66 -11.54 1.38
N ILE A 60 -7.50 -11.91 2.33
CA ILE A 60 -7.07 -12.55 3.58
C ILE A 60 -7.03 -14.06 3.35
N ARG A 61 -5.84 -14.63 3.33
CA ARG A 61 -5.60 -16.06 3.16
C ARG A 61 -6.00 -16.85 4.41
N PRO A 62 -6.23 -18.17 4.30
CA PRO A 62 -6.58 -19.02 5.45
C PRO A 62 -5.55 -18.99 6.59
N ASN A 63 -4.29 -18.71 6.29
CA ASN A 63 -3.22 -18.59 7.27
C ASN A 63 -3.05 -17.16 7.82
N GLU A 64 -4.02 -16.27 7.61
CA GLU A 64 -4.01 -14.85 8.02
C GLU A 64 -3.07 -13.93 7.24
N LEU A 65 -2.35 -14.44 6.23
CA LEU A 65 -1.62 -13.59 5.30
C LEU A 65 -2.58 -12.69 4.52
N ILE A 66 -2.24 -11.42 4.38
CA ILE A 66 -3.03 -10.48 3.60
C ILE A 66 -2.26 -10.11 2.34
N ASP A 67 -2.76 -10.54 1.19
CA ASP A 67 -2.32 -10.02 -0.10
C ASP A 67 -2.91 -8.63 -0.30
N LEU A 68 -2.07 -7.70 -0.75
CA LEU A 68 -2.41 -6.30 -0.97
C LEU A 68 -2.34 -6.00 -2.47
N GLU A 69 -3.34 -5.29 -2.97
CA GLU A 69 -3.36 -4.79 -4.34
C GLU A 69 -4.04 -3.42 -4.34
N ALA A 70 -3.28 -2.37 -4.05
CA ALA A 70 -3.80 -1.01 -4.08
C ALA A 70 -3.61 -0.36 -5.45
N LYS A 71 -4.66 0.29 -5.95
CA LYS A 71 -4.65 1.09 -7.18
C LYS A 71 -5.24 2.46 -6.87
N TYR A 72 -4.44 3.51 -7.08
CA TYR A 72 -4.79 4.89 -6.80
C TYR A 72 -3.88 5.82 -7.63
N ALA A 73 -4.02 7.13 -7.43
CA ALA A 73 -3.10 8.11 -7.98
C ALA A 73 -2.81 9.21 -6.97
N PHE A 74 -1.70 9.93 -7.18
CA PHE A 74 -1.41 11.19 -6.51
C PHE A 74 -1.01 12.26 -7.51
N GLU A 75 -1.25 13.51 -7.16
CA GLU A 75 -0.82 14.70 -7.89
C GLU A 75 0.33 15.35 -7.12
N THR A 76 1.44 15.62 -7.79
CA THR A 76 2.57 16.36 -7.21
C THR A 76 2.30 17.86 -7.20
N ASP A 77 3.04 18.60 -6.39
CA ASP A 77 2.87 20.06 -6.29
C ASP A 77 3.22 20.81 -7.61
N ASP A 78 4.01 20.19 -8.50
CA ASP A 78 4.29 20.69 -9.86
C ASP A 78 3.25 20.22 -10.91
N GLY A 79 2.17 19.56 -10.49
CA GLY A 79 1.02 19.19 -11.32
C GLY A 79 1.16 17.87 -12.08
N ALA A 80 2.16 17.04 -11.80
CA ALA A 80 2.29 15.71 -12.40
C ALA A 80 1.32 14.72 -11.72
N ILE A 81 0.58 13.96 -12.54
CA ILE A 81 -0.26 12.86 -12.05
C ILE A 81 0.51 11.54 -12.13
N VAL A 82 0.54 10.82 -11.01
CA VAL A 82 1.22 9.55 -10.87
C VAL A 82 0.22 8.46 -10.55
N TYR A 83 0.00 7.54 -11.49
CA TYR A 83 -0.74 6.31 -11.20
C TYR A 83 0.14 5.37 -10.38
N VAL A 84 -0.43 4.77 -9.34
CA VAL A 84 0.24 3.82 -8.46
C VAL A 84 -0.50 2.49 -8.46
N GLU A 85 0.23 1.41 -8.78
CA GLU A 85 -0.14 0.04 -8.44
C GLU A 85 0.79 -0.48 -7.35
N ASN A 86 0.27 -0.69 -6.15
CA ASN A 86 1.07 -1.10 -4.99
C ASN A 86 0.66 -2.50 -4.53
N LYS A 87 1.48 -3.49 -4.90
CA LYS A 87 1.25 -4.91 -4.58
C LYS A 87 2.20 -5.37 -3.50
N GLY A 88 1.73 -6.21 -2.59
CA GLY A 88 2.61 -6.78 -1.57
C GLY A 88 1.86 -7.66 -0.58
N MET A 89 2.43 -7.81 0.60
CA MET A 89 1.82 -8.61 1.65
C MET A 89 1.99 -8.00 3.02
N ARG A 90 1.01 -8.30 3.88
CA ARG A 90 1.07 -8.04 5.32
C ARG A 90 0.92 -9.36 6.07
N PHE A 91 1.87 -9.63 6.96
CA PHE A 91 1.92 -10.86 7.75
C PHE A 91 2.61 -10.64 9.10
N GLY A 92 2.40 -11.55 10.04
CA GLY A 92 2.94 -11.46 11.40
C GLY A 92 2.28 -12.47 12.33
N PRO A 93 2.57 -12.40 13.64
CA PRO A 93 1.89 -13.22 14.65
C PRO A 93 0.38 -13.05 14.59
N VAL A 94 -0.36 -14.17 14.63
CA VAL A 94 -1.81 -14.18 14.43
C VAL A 94 -2.53 -13.26 15.42
N GLU A 95 -2.07 -13.20 16.67
CA GLU A 95 -2.67 -12.37 17.71
C GLU A 95 -2.61 -10.88 17.33
N LEU A 96 -1.49 -10.44 16.74
CA LEU A 96 -1.32 -9.06 16.26
C LEU A 96 -2.15 -8.77 15.01
N LEU A 97 -2.28 -9.74 14.10
CA LEU A 97 -3.14 -9.59 12.92
C LEU A 97 -4.62 -9.46 13.32
N GLN A 98 -5.07 -10.21 14.33
CA GLN A 98 -6.42 -10.07 14.87
C GLN A 98 -6.64 -8.72 15.56
N LYS A 99 -5.63 -8.17 16.26
CA LYS A 99 -5.68 -6.80 16.79
C LYS A 99 -5.90 -5.77 15.69
N LEU A 100 -5.10 -5.86 14.60
CA LEU A 100 -5.26 -4.98 13.45
C LEU A 100 -6.65 -5.10 12.80
N LYS A 101 -7.22 -6.31 12.72
CA LYS A 101 -8.59 -6.53 12.19
C LYS A 101 -9.66 -5.82 13.03
N ARG A 102 -9.45 -5.68 14.34
CA ARG A 102 -10.35 -4.95 15.25
C ARG A 102 -10.06 -3.45 15.32
N GLY A 103 -9.11 -2.94 14.55
CA GLY A 103 -8.70 -1.54 14.57
C GLY A 103 -7.85 -1.15 15.79
N GLU A 104 -7.32 -2.14 16.54
CA GLU A 104 -6.44 -1.87 17.67
C GLU A 104 -5.03 -1.50 17.18
N PRO A 105 -4.35 -0.57 17.87
CA PRO A 105 -2.98 -0.19 17.51
C PRO A 105 -2.00 -1.34 17.75
N VAL A 106 -1.11 -1.55 16.78
CA VAL A 106 0.01 -2.50 16.85
C VAL A 106 1.26 -1.77 16.38
N ASP A 107 2.39 -1.98 17.06
CA ASP A 107 3.69 -1.45 16.62
C ASP A 107 4.00 -1.97 15.20
N PRO A 108 4.14 -1.10 14.18
CA PRO A 108 4.44 -1.51 12.82
C PRO A 108 5.73 -2.33 12.69
N LYS A 109 6.69 -2.19 13.61
CA LYS A 109 7.94 -2.97 13.60
C LYS A 109 7.74 -4.46 13.85
N LEU A 110 6.61 -4.85 14.44
CA LEU A 110 6.26 -6.24 14.73
C LEU A 110 5.51 -6.92 13.57
N ILE A 111 5.19 -6.16 12.52
CA ILE A 111 4.42 -6.63 11.37
C ILE A 111 5.30 -6.59 10.13
N TYR A 112 5.40 -7.74 9.44
CA TYR A 112 5.95 -7.75 8.10
C TYR A 112 4.93 -7.10 7.17
N PHE A 113 5.25 -5.91 6.67
CA PHE A 113 4.43 -5.19 5.69
C PHE A 113 5.36 -4.60 4.63
N ARG A 114 5.44 -5.26 3.48
CA ARG A 114 6.31 -4.86 2.37
C ARG A 114 5.56 -4.96 1.06
N THR A 115 5.80 -3.99 0.19
CA THR A 115 5.16 -3.87 -1.12
C THR A 115 6.17 -3.48 -2.19
N VAL A 116 5.80 -3.68 -3.44
CA VAL A 116 6.53 -3.27 -4.63
C VAL A 116 5.64 -2.27 -5.38
N PRO A 117 5.77 -0.96 -5.10
CA PRO A 117 5.01 0.06 -5.81
C PRO A 117 5.53 0.18 -7.25
N LYS A 118 4.59 0.17 -8.21
CA LYS A 118 4.84 0.55 -9.60
C LYS A 118 4.14 1.87 -9.86
N SER A 119 4.93 2.89 -10.17
CA SER A 119 4.43 4.20 -10.59
C SER A 119 4.45 4.32 -12.11
N ARG A 120 3.44 5.02 -12.66
CA ARG A 120 3.43 5.45 -14.07
C ARG A 120 3.14 6.95 -14.11
N PRO A 121 4.14 7.78 -14.45
CA PRO A 121 3.95 9.20 -14.68
C PRO A 121 3.05 9.46 -15.90
N GLY A 122 2.16 10.45 -15.83
CA GLY A 122 1.53 11.03 -17.02
C GLY A 122 2.43 12.00 -17.79
N THR A 123 3.50 12.49 -17.15
CA THR A 123 4.47 13.47 -17.69
C THR A 123 5.90 13.09 -17.31
N THR A 124 6.89 13.53 -18.08
CA THR A 124 8.30 13.09 -17.93
C THR A 124 9.03 13.68 -16.69
N SER A 125 8.41 14.55 -15.87
CA SER A 125 9.15 15.32 -14.83
C SER A 125 9.64 14.50 -13.63
N ILE A 126 9.15 13.27 -13.44
CA ILE A 126 9.43 12.44 -12.25
C ILE A 126 10.39 11.26 -12.50
N ALA A 127 11.15 11.27 -13.59
CA ALA A 127 12.27 10.36 -13.79
C ALA A 127 13.54 10.92 -13.11
N GLY A 128 13.67 10.69 -11.79
CA GLY A 128 14.85 11.04 -10.99
C GLY A 128 15.40 9.84 -10.25
#